data_AF-A0A421JJZ5-F1
#
_entry.id   AF-A0A421JJZ5-F1
#
_cell.length_a   1.000
_cell.length_b   1.000
_cell.length_c   1.000
_cell.angle_alpha   90.00
_cell.angle_beta   90.00
_cell.angle_gamma   90.00
#
_symmetry.space_group_name_H-M   'P 1'
#
loop_
_entity.id
_entity.type
_entity.pdbx_description
1 polymer ?
#
loop_
_entity_poly.entity_id
_entity_poly.type
_entity_poly.pdbx_seq_one_letter_code
_entity_poly.pdbx_strand_id
1 'polypeptide(L)'
;MHKLSILHTDKFISLSDGNIIQFCPNLNLLFISVNRTSLWIYRINGDRIYSINNKTPIQAIYFNQEYFLVLGVDSSIKIYNCNDGKLIHTRDTGTLVKYIHWRNISQDVTSKFNVDVLNQMPKLLLPNCSANLDYLVIVNHNKLTISFNNLTNVPKLNVDIEFNYVSVLPAQGDLFTQLMFLVKDNTTKLISLQYKLNQKHLFQSTLVKLSHVINLQEFIDLNLQDITQTVDTSLSLFTRIFDNLQVKSVVTHLTNIALTNLIDEDTKDFWLNSMGERNYLRLNKSMNNMYDQVRNILFKYIVPSCERLIIILTDLIGIVVWLNDQDEQPFGLSELDIYELIELIKDQIKLCYKVIFDIQQEQTLFNQFITWIKSLIDKMSDQQASTELNMGNIIKYINTGLSNSVLTSTPSFNQLNEKFTLLIDSVNTFHKSILYFTEITQINLPDSYSNLELQQINNQWILSN
;
A
#
# COMPACT_ATOMS: atom_id res chain seq x y z
N MET A 1 -6.90 -6.57 -48.88
CA MET A 1 -5.42 -6.49 -48.92
C MET A 1 -4.97 -5.40 -47.95
N HIS A 2 -4.62 -5.77 -46.71
CA HIS A 2 -4.09 -4.83 -45.74
C HIS A 2 -2.64 -4.48 -46.10
N LYS A 3 -2.34 -3.19 -46.27
CA LYS A 3 -0.98 -2.69 -46.50
C LYS A 3 -0.13 -2.99 -45.26
N LEU A 4 0.77 -3.95 -45.37
CA LEU A 4 1.90 -4.12 -44.44
C LEU A 4 2.82 -2.91 -44.61
N SER A 5 2.75 -1.95 -43.68
CA SER A 5 3.75 -0.89 -43.58
C SER A 5 4.93 -1.40 -42.75
N ILE A 6 6.10 -1.49 -43.36
CA ILE A 6 7.36 -1.84 -42.68
C ILE A 6 7.68 -0.70 -41.71
N LEU A 7 7.67 -0.99 -40.40
CA LEU A 7 7.85 0.01 -39.35
C LEU A 7 9.32 0.41 -39.11
N HIS A 8 10.29 -0.45 -39.45
CA HIS A 8 11.72 -0.16 -39.25
C HIS A 8 12.61 -1.08 -40.10
N THR A 9 13.77 -0.57 -40.55
CA THR A 9 14.71 -1.27 -41.44
C THR A 9 16.10 -1.49 -40.85
N ASP A 10 16.40 -0.99 -39.64
CA ASP A 10 17.72 -1.21 -39.03
C ASP A 10 17.81 -2.55 -38.31
N LYS A 11 19.04 -3.07 -38.23
CA LYS A 11 19.35 -4.37 -37.63
C LYS A 11 19.08 -4.30 -36.12
N PHE A 12 18.06 -5.01 -35.65
CA PHE A 12 17.97 -5.39 -34.24
C PHE A 12 19.26 -6.15 -33.88
N ILE A 13 20.06 -5.57 -32.99
CA ILE A 13 21.32 -6.17 -32.56
C ILE A 13 20.97 -7.33 -31.62
N SER A 14 21.34 -8.53 -32.06
CA SER A 14 21.21 -9.85 -31.42
C SER A 14 19.95 -10.65 -31.77
N LEU A 15 20.19 -11.87 -32.28
CA LEU A 15 19.23 -12.96 -32.31
C LEU A 15 18.89 -13.31 -30.86
N SER A 16 17.87 -12.65 -30.31
CA SER A 16 17.24 -13.04 -29.07
C SER A 16 16.66 -14.46 -29.23
N ASP A 17 16.76 -15.31 -28.22
CA ASP A 17 15.99 -16.57 -28.16
C ASP A 17 14.47 -16.35 -28.33
N GLY A 18 13.98 -15.09 -28.28
CA GLY A 18 12.85 -14.63 -29.10
C GLY A 18 11.47 -15.17 -28.75
N ASN A 19 11.34 -15.92 -27.65
CA ASN A 19 10.08 -16.56 -27.30
C ASN A 19 8.94 -15.57 -27.01
N ILE A 20 9.27 -14.35 -26.54
CA ILE A 20 8.27 -13.33 -26.21
C ILE A 20 8.67 -12.00 -26.82
N ILE A 21 7.83 -11.52 -27.74
CA ILE A 21 7.91 -10.20 -28.36
C ILE A 21 6.53 -9.57 -28.22
N GLN A 22 6.45 -8.41 -27.56
CA GLN A 22 5.17 -7.75 -27.34
C GLN A 22 5.31 -6.23 -27.40
N PHE A 23 4.34 -5.58 -28.04
CA PHE A 23 4.22 -4.14 -28.06
C PHE A 23 3.47 -3.64 -26.82
N CYS A 24 3.94 -2.53 -26.26
CA CYS A 24 3.17 -1.82 -25.25
C CYS A 24 1.96 -1.15 -25.95
N PRO A 25 0.72 -1.32 -25.45
CA PRO A 25 -0.46 -0.73 -26.08
C PRO A 25 -0.51 0.79 -25.95
N ASN A 26 0.10 1.35 -24.91
CA ASN A 26 0.00 2.78 -24.58
C ASN A 26 1.22 3.61 -24.97
N LEU A 27 2.39 2.97 -25.06
CA LEU A 27 3.65 3.64 -25.37
C LEU A 27 4.28 3.00 -26.61
N ASN A 28 5.07 3.79 -27.34
CA ASN A 28 5.82 3.34 -28.52
C ASN A 28 7.06 2.52 -28.12
N LEU A 29 6.84 1.45 -27.35
CA LEU A 29 7.85 0.58 -26.77
C LEU A 29 7.66 -0.86 -27.22
N LEU A 30 8.76 -1.53 -27.50
CA LEU A 30 8.85 -2.93 -27.90
C LEU A 30 9.61 -3.72 -26.83
N PHE A 31 8.99 -4.77 -26.31
CA PHE A 31 9.53 -5.62 -25.26
C PHE A 31 9.99 -6.93 -25.88
N ILE A 32 11.27 -7.27 -25.67
CA ILE A 32 11.90 -8.48 -26.24
C ILE A 32 12.54 -9.28 -25.12
N SER A 33 12.17 -10.56 -25.01
CA SER A 33 12.84 -11.49 -24.09
C SER A 33 14.20 -11.91 -24.63
N VAL A 34 15.26 -11.77 -23.83
CA VAL A 34 16.64 -12.17 -24.13
C VAL A 34 17.13 -13.16 -23.09
N ASN A 35 17.78 -14.25 -23.51
CA ASN A 35 18.29 -15.33 -22.65
C ASN A 35 17.20 -15.97 -21.75
N ARG A 36 15.92 -15.90 -22.16
CA ARG A 36 14.72 -16.31 -21.42
C ARG A 36 14.43 -15.59 -20.09
N THR A 37 15.43 -15.03 -19.42
CA THR A 37 15.29 -14.42 -18.08
C THR A 37 15.31 -12.89 -18.10
N SER A 38 15.88 -12.30 -19.14
CA SER A 38 16.00 -10.85 -19.25
C SER A 38 15.02 -10.30 -20.27
N LEU A 39 14.59 -9.07 -20.04
CA LEU A 39 13.63 -8.37 -20.87
C LEU A 39 14.23 -7.03 -21.26
N TRP A 40 14.40 -6.83 -22.56
CA TRP A 40 15.02 -5.64 -23.14
C TRP A 40 13.94 -4.80 -23.79
N ILE A 41 13.92 -3.51 -23.43
CA ILE A 41 12.89 -2.56 -23.87
C ILE A 41 13.52 -1.63 -24.89
N TYR A 42 12.90 -1.58 -26.07
CA TYR A 42 13.32 -0.78 -27.20
C TYR A 42 12.29 0.28 -27.53
N ARG A 43 12.73 1.42 -28.04
CA ARG A 43 11.87 2.33 -28.81
C ARG A 43 11.62 1.73 -30.19
N ILE A 44 10.56 2.19 -30.85
CA ILE A 44 10.29 1.84 -32.25
C ILE A 44 11.48 2.19 -33.17
N ASN A 45 12.28 3.20 -32.80
CA ASN A 45 13.47 3.61 -33.54
C ASN A 45 14.68 2.66 -33.39
N GLY A 46 14.56 1.57 -32.62
CA GLY A 46 15.64 0.61 -32.38
C GLY A 46 16.54 0.92 -31.18
N ASP A 47 16.39 2.08 -30.54
CA ASP A 47 17.15 2.45 -29.34
C ASP A 47 16.70 1.64 -28.11
N ARG A 48 17.64 1.00 -27.43
CA ARG A 48 17.37 0.33 -26.14
C ARG A 48 17.28 1.37 -25.02
N ILE A 49 16.16 1.40 -24.29
CA ILE A 49 15.95 2.34 -23.18
C ILE A 49 16.51 1.77 -21.87
N TYR A 50 16.02 0.59 -21.48
CA TYR A 50 16.42 -0.09 -20.27
C TYR A 50 16.28 -1.61 -20.42
N SER A 51 16.82 -2.35 -19.47
CA SER A 51 16.67 -3.80 -19.39
C SER A 51 16.31 -4.22 -17.97
N ILE A 52 15.56 -5.31 -17.88
CA ILE A 52 15.13 -5.91 -16.62
C ILE A 52 15.61 -7.34 -16.60
N ASN A 53 16.09 -7.77 -15.43
CA ASN A 53 16.40 -9.18 -15.19
C ASN A 53 15.35 -9.76 -14.24
N ASN A 54 14.51 -10.66 -14.75
CA ASN A 54 13.48 -11.31 -13.96
C ASN A 54 14.05 -12.37 -13.00
N LYS A 55 15.34 -12.75 -13.16
CA LYS A 55 16.05 -13.86 -12.51
C LYS A 55 15.53 -15.25 -12.91
N THR A 56 14.22 -15.39 -13.11
CA THR A 56 13.58 -16.62 -13.59
C THR A 56 13.12 -16.51 -15.04
N PRO A 57 13.03 -17.63 -15.78
CA PRO A 57 12.54 -17.61 -17.16
C PRO A 57 11.16 -16.99 -17.24
N ILE A 58 10.97 -16.10 -18.23
CA ILE A 58 9.73 -15.37 -18.46
C ILE A 58 8.79 -16.26 -19.25
N GLN A 59 7.57 -16.44 -18.75
CA GLN A 59 6.50 -17.18 -19.38
C GLN A 59 5.60 -16.28 -20.23
N ALA A 60 5.22 -15.12 -19.71
CA ALA A 60 4.33 -14.18 -20.39
C ALA A 60 4.51 -12.75 -19.89
N ILE A 61 4.06 -11.78 -20.70
CA ILE A 61 4.00 -10.36 -20.35
C ILE A 61 2.56 -9.88 -20.57
N TYR A 62 2.07 -9.04 -19.66
CA TYR A 62 0.75 -8.41 -19.77
C TYR A 62 0.88 -6.92 -19.50
N PHE A 63 0.13 -6.09 -20.23
CA PHE A 63 0.18 -4.64 -20.10
C PHE A 63 -1.14 -4.13 -19.53
N ASN A 64 -1.05 -3.13 -18.64
CA ASN A 64 -2.18 -2.31 -18.25
C ASN A 64 -1.72 -0.88 -17.98
N GLN A 65 -2.23 0.07 -18.77
CA GLN A 65 -1.89 1.48 -18.66
C GLN A 65 -0.38 1.77 -18.73
N GLU A 66 0.18 2.31 -17.65
CA GLU A 66 1.60 2.65 -17.49
C GLU A 66 2.41 1.51 -16.86
N TYR A 67 1.77 0.38 -16.59
CA TYR A 67 2.37 -0.76 -15.92
C TYR A 67 2.39 -1.99 -16.81
N PHE A 68 3.33 -2.87 -16.54
CA PHE A 68 3.37 -4.19 -17.13
C PHE A 68 3.73 -5.24 -16.10
N LEU A 69 3.19 -6.43 -16.32
CA LEU A 69 3.33 -7.59 -15.48
C LEU A 69 4.19 -8.61 -16.21
N VAL A 70 5.21 -9.12 -15.52
CA VAL A 70 6.06 -10.22 -15.97
C VAL A 70 5.70 -11.46 -15.15
N LEU A 71 5.30 -12.52 -15.84
CA LEU A 71 5.06 -13.83 -15.23
C LEU A 71 6.31 -14.69 -15.38
N GLY A 72 6.89 -15.12 -14.27
CA GLY A 72 7.98 -16.09 -14.25
C GLY A 72 7.46 -17.54 -14.22
N VAL A 73 8.27 -18.47 -14.73
CA VAL A 73 8.01 -19.93 -14.64
C VAL A 73 7.95 -20.43 -13.18
N ASP A 74 8.56 -19.69 -12.25
CA ASP A 74 8.46 -19.89 -10.81
C ASP A 74 7.11 -19.46 -10.22
N SER A 75 6.16 -19.03 -11.06
CA SER A 75 4.85 -18.49 -10.64
C SER A 75 4.96 -17.17 -9.88
N SER A 76 6.11 -16.49 -9.99
CA SER A 76 6.29 -15.13 -9.51
C SER A 76 5.67 -14.14 -10.50
N ILE A 77 4.88 -13.22 -9.97
CA ILE A 77 4.23 -12.13 -10.70
C ILE A 77 4.93 -10.84 -10.29
N LYS A 78 5.62 -10.19 -11.22
CA LYS A 78 6.34 -8.93 -10.97
C LYS A 78 5.71 -7.81 -11.79
N ILE A 79 5.30 -6.74 -11.11
CA ILE A 79 4.71 -5.56 -11.71
C ILE A 79 5.77 -4.47 -11.79
N TYR A 80 5.96 -3.93 -12.98
CA TYR A 80 6.96 -2.91 -13.30
C TYR A 80 6.30 -1.69 -13.93
N ASN A 81 6.95 -0.54 -13.78
CA ASN A 81 6.57 0.67 -14.50
C ASN A 81 7.15 0.66 -15.93
N CYS A 82 6.33 0.94 -16.94
CA CYS A 82 6.75 1.02 -18.34
C CYS A 82 7.69 2.21 -18.62
N ASN A 83 7.68 3.25 -17.79
CA ASN A 83 8.45 4.47 -18.04
C ASN A 83 9.90 4.35 -17.58
N ASP A 84 10.14 3.81 -16.38
CA ASP A 84 11.47 3.76 -15.76
C ASP A 84 11.97 2.34 -15.47
N GLY A 85 11.15 1.31 -15.72
CA GLY A 85 11.50 -0.08 -15.48
C GLY A 85 11.64 -0.46 -14.01
N LYS A 86 11.23 0.41 -13.07
CA LYS A 86 11.29 0.09 -11.65
C LYS A 86 10.27 -0.98 -11.28
N LEU A 87 10.71 -1.93 -10.46
CA LEU A 87 9.85 -2.92 -9.84
C LEU A 87 8.98 -2.22 -8.81
N ILE A 88 7.67 -2.31 -8.98
CA ILE A 88 6.68 -1.74 -8.06
C ILE A 88 6.30 -2.81 -7.04
N HIS A 89 5.97 -4.01 -7.53
CA HIS A 89 5.41 -5.05 -6.69
C HIS A 89 5.83 -6.45 -7.16
N THR A 90 6.00 -7.38 -6.23
CA THR A 90 6.26 -8.81 -6.48
C THR A 90 5.27 -9.64 -5.67
N ARG A 91 4.58 -10.54 -6.36
CA ARG A 91 3.60 -11.45 -5.79
C ARG A 91 3.95 -12.88 -6.16
N ASP A 92 4.06 -13.75 -5.17
CA ASP A 92 4.22 -15.17 -5.40
C ASP A 92 2.87 -15.86 -5.21
N THR A 93 2.46 -16.62 -6.23
CA THR A 93 1.15 -17.32 -6.22
C THR A 93 1.25 -18.74 -5.66
N GLY A 94 2.47 -19.27 -5.46
CA GLY A 94 2.73 -20.61 -4.92
C GLY A 94 2.33 -21.78 -5.83
N THR A 95 1.56 -21.54 -6.89
CA THR A 95 1.08 -22.54 -7.85
C THR A 95 1.24 -22.05 -9.28
N LEU A 96 1.50 -22.97 -10.21
CA LEU A 96 1.68 -22.65 -11.62
C LEU A 96 0.49 -21.85 -12.19
N VAL A 97 0.79 -20.61 -12.56
CA VAL A 97 -0.15 -19.69 -13.22
C VAL A 97 -0.23 -20.04 -14.69
N LYS A 98 -1.43 -20.32 -15.18
CA LYS A 98 -1.67 -20.64 -16.59
C LYS A 98 -1.98 -19.40 -17.40
N TYR A 99 -2.77 -18.50 -16.85
CA TYR A 99 -3.30 -17.35 -17.57
C TYR A 99 -3.52 -16.16 -16.63
N ILE A 100 -3.28 -14.97 -17.16
CA ILE A 100 -3.54 -13.70 -16.47
C ILE A 100 -4.34 -12.81 -17.42
N HIS A 101 -5.37 -12.17 -16.91
CA HIS A 101 -6.10 -11.11 -17.59
C HIS A 101 -6.05 -9.85 -16.75
N TRP A 102 -5.50 -8.77 -17.31
CA TRP A 102 -5.42 -7.48 -16.64
C TRP A 102 -6.11 -6.43 -17.50
N ARG A 103 -7.18 -5.84 -16.98
CA ARG A 103 -7.91 -4.77 -17.67
C ARG A 103 -8.37 -3.68 -16.71
N ASN A 104 -8.55 -2.51 -17.29
CA ASN A 104 -9.19 -1.36 -16.67
C ASN A 104 -10.62 -1.21 -17.20
N ILE A 105 -11.57 -0.95 -16.33
CA ILE A 105 -12.94 -0.56 -16.67
C ILE A 105 -13.08 0.92 -16.34
N SER A 106 -13.23 1.76 -17.36
CA SER A 106 -13.55 3.17 -17.19
C SER A 106 -14.95 3.32 -16.60
N GLN A 107 -15.08 4.17 -15.59
CA GLN A 107 -16.41 4.63 -15.18
C GLN A 107 -16.91 5.63 -16.23
N ASP A 108 -18.08 5.39 -16.81
CA ASP A 108 -18.75 6.40 -17.64
C ASP A 108 -19.21 7.54 -16.72
N VAL A 109 -18.34 8.55 -16.58
CA VAL A 109 -18.59 9.75 -15.78
C VAL A 109 -19.69 10.59 -16.45
N THR A 110 -20.94 10.19 -16.25
CA THR A 110 -22.12 10.98 -16.62
C THR A 110 -22.63 11.83 -15.45
N SER A 111 -21.85 12.00 -14.38
CA SER A 111 -22.20 12.86 -13.25
C SER A 111 -21.43 14.17 -13.31
N LYS A 112 -21.98 15.16 -14.04
CA LYS A 112 -21.56 16.57 -14.04
C LYS A 112 -21.54 17.24 -12.65
N PHE A 113 -21.93 16.51 -11.60
CA PHE A 113 -22.08 16.99 -10.22
C PHE A 113 -21.20 16.25 -9.20
N ASN A 114 -20.35 15.31 -9.63
CA ASN A 114 -19.44 14.64 -8.71
C ASN A 114 -18.20 15.54 -8.50
N VAL A 115 -18.26 16.41 -7.50
CA VAL A 115 -17.08 17.15 -7.07
C VAL A 115 -16.15 16.15 -6.41
N ASP A 116 -15.00 15.88 -7.04
CA ASP A 116 -13.99 15.01 -6.46
C ASP A 116 -13.29 15.74 -5.31
N VAL A 117 -13.90 15.66 -4.13
CA VAL A 117 -13.43 16.31 -2.90
C VAL A 117 -12.02 15.82 -2.54
N LEU A 118 -11.67 14.57 -2.86
CA LEU A 118 -10.36 13.98 -2.57
C LEU A 118 -9.25 14.65 -3.39
N ASN A 119 -9.53 15.01 -4.65
CA ASN A 119 -8.59 15.74 -5.51
C ASN A 119 -8.34 17.19 -5.07
N GLN A 120 -9.27 17.77 -4.30
CA GLN A 120 -9.12 19.12 -3.74
C GLN A 120 -8.37 19.13 -2.39
N MET A 121 -8.21 17.96 -1.76
CA MET A 121 -7.43 17.83 -0.54
C MET A 121 -5.91 17.83 -0.80
N PRO A 122 -5.10 18.28 0.17
CA PRO A 122 -3.63 18.24 0.07
C PRO A 122 -3.15 16.83 -0.32
N LYS A 123 -2.28 16.73 -1.32
CA LYS A 123 -1.83 15.44 -1.85
C LYS A 123 -1.02 14.68 -0.79
N LEU A 124 -1.47 13.46 -0.49
CA LEU A 124 -0.71 12.48 0.25
C LEU A 124 0.24 11.75 -0.69
N LEU A 125 1.34 11.22 -0.15
CA LEU A 125 2.32 10.41 -0.88
C LEU A 125 1.80 8.97 -1.07
N LEU A 126 0.56 8.84 -1.53
CA LEU A 126 -0.08 7.56 -1.83
C LEU A 126 0.27 7.12 -3.27
N PRO A 127 0.40 5.81 -3.53
CA PRO A 127 0.38 5.31 -4.89
C PRO A 127 -0.91 5.75 -5.58
N ASN A 128 -0.81 6.23 -6.82
CA ASN A 128 -1.93 6.75 -7.58
C ASN A 128 -3.04 5.70 -7.65
N CYS A 129 -4.14 5.96 -6.96
CA CYS A 129 -5.36 5.19 -7.13
C CYS A 129 -6.11 5.74 -8.33
N SER A 130 -6.27 4.92 -9.36
CA SER A 130 -7.08 5.29 -10.52
C SER A 130 -8.54 5.45 -10.10
N ALA A 131 -9.25 6.41 -10.71
CA ALA A 131 -10.71 6.54 -10.54
C ALA A 131 -11.47 5.36 -11.18
N ASN A 132 -10.76 4.63 -12.05
CA ASN A 132 -11.29 3.48 -12.77
C ASN A 132 -11.09 2.20 -11.96
N LEU A 133 -11.83 1.15 -12.33
CA LEU A 133 -11.64 -0.17 -11.74
C LEU A 133 -10.64 -0.96 -12.58
N ASP A 134 -9.43 -1.11 -12.08
CA ASP A 134 -8.46 -2.09 -12.52
C ASP A 134 -8.75 -3.44 -11.87
N TYR A 135 -8.77 -4.50 -12.67
CA TYR A 135 -8.92 -5.86 -12.16
C TYR A 135 -7.94 -6.81 -12.82
N LEU A 136 -7.37 -7.69 -11.99
CA LEU A 136 -6.41 -8.70 -12.35
C LEU A 136 -7.03 -10.07 -12.05
N VAL A 137 -7.32 -10.83 -13.09
CA VAL A 137 -7.77 -12.22 -13.02
C VAL A 137 -6.57 -13.12 -13.23
N ILE A 138 -6.27 -13.96 -12.25
CA ILE A 138 -5.21 -14.96 -12.32
C ILE A 138 -5.87 -16.34 -12.28
N VAL A 139 -5.56 -17.17 -13.28
CA VAL A 139 -6.08 -18.54 -13.34
C VAL A 139 -4.94 -19.54 -13.20
N ASN A 140 -5.06 -20.36 -12.15
CA ASN A 140 -4.17 -21.47 -11.83
C ASN A 140 -4.86 -22.79 -12.20
N HIS A 141 -4.20 -23.92 -11.94
CA HIS A 141 -4.75 -25.24 -12.27
C HIS A 141 -6.14 -25.50 -11.69
N ASN A 142 -6.38 -25.08 -10.45
CA ASN A 142 -7.60 -25.39 -9.71
C ASN A 142 -8.33 -24.16 -9.17
N LYS A 143 -7.87 -22.94 -9.51
CA LYS A 143 -8.32 -21.72 -8.82
C LYS A 143 -8.29 -20.53 -9.76
N LEU A 144 -9.39 -19.79 -9.82
CA LEU A 144 -9.48 -18.47 -10.41
C LEU A 144 -9.49 -17.46 -9.28
N THR A 145 -8.61 -16.47 -9.36
CA THR A 145 -8.53 -15.38 -8.39
C THR A 145 -8.75 -14.06 -9.10
N ILE A 146 -9.77 -13.30 -8.69
CA ILE A 146 -10.05 -11.96 -9.19
C ILE A 146 -9.59 -10.99 -8.11
N SER A 147 -8.70 -10.06 -8.47
CA SER A 147 -8.20 -9.03 -7.56
C SER A 147 -8.43 -7.64 -8.14
N PHE A 148 -8.79 -6.67 -7.31
CA PHE A 148 -9.16 -5.32 -7.74
C PHE A 148 -8.18 -4.28 -7.24
N ASN A 149 -7.75 -3.36 -8.10
CA ASN A 149 -6.96 -2.16 -7.78
C ASN A 149 -5.73 -2.42 -6.86
N ASN A 150 -5.24 -3.66 -6.80
CA ASN A 150 -4.19 -4.08 -5.88
C ASN A 150 -2.82 -3.93 -6.56
N LEU A 151 -2.18 -2.78 -6.35
CA LEU A 151 -0.73 -2.63 -6.42
C LEU A 151 -0.05 -2.95 -5.06
N THR A 152 -0.85 -3.33 -4.05
CA THR A 152 -0.41 -3.58 -2.68
C THR A 152 0.18 -4.98 -2.49
N ASN A 153 0.95 -5.16 -1.40
CA ASN A 153 1.65 -6.42 -1.13
C ASN A 153 0.73 -7.59 -0.76
N VAL A 154 -0.48 -7.30 -0.29
CA VAL A 154 -1.47 -8.32 0.09
C VAL A 154 -2.81 -7.95 -0.58
N PRO A 155 -3.32 -8.78 -1.51
CA PRO A 155 -4.61 -8.52 -2.10
C PRO A 155 -5.70 -8.77 -1.05
N LYS A 156 -6.24 -7.70 -0.45
CA LYS A 156 -7.34 -7.79 0.52
C LYS A 156 -8.71 -7.93 -0.17
N LEU A 157 -8.88 -7.28 -1.33
CA LEU A 157 -10.05 -7.48 -2.21
C LEU A 157 -9.74 -8.55 -3.25
N ASN A 158 -9.98 -9.79 -2.88
CA ASN A 158 -9.82 -10.94 -3.77
C ASN A 158 -10.97 -11.92 -3.62
N VAL A 159 -11.44 -12.41 -4.76
CA VAL A 159 -12.37 -13.54 -4.80
C VAL A 159 -11.71 -14.74 -5.45
N ASP A 160 -11.71 -15.79 -4.67
CA ASP A 160 -11.09 -17.06 -4.94
C ASP A 160 -12.19 -18.08 -5.22
N ILE A 161 -12.17 -18.64 -6.43
CA ILE A 161 -13.14 -19.63 -6.88
C ILE A 161 -12.41 -20.86 -7.37
N GLU A 162 -12.76 -22.01 -6.81
CA GLU A 162 -12.14 -23.29 -7.13
C GLU A 162 -12.84 -23.92 -8.33
N PHE A 163 -12.04 -24.44 -9.27
CA PHE A 163 -12.52 -25.17 -10.46
C PHE A 163 -11.66 -26.39 -10.72
N ASN A 164 -12.22 -27.37 -11.41
CA ASN A 164 -11.47 -28.48 -11.95
C ASN A 164 -10.95 -28.11 -13.34
N TYR A 165 -9.62 -28.17 -13.52
CA TYR A 165 -8.86 -28.23 -14.77
C TYR A 165 -9.26 -27.34 -15.95
N VAL A 166 -8.37 -26.42 -16.35
CA VAL A 166 -8.50 -25.70 -17.63
C VAL A 166 -7.17 -25.28 -18.27
N SER A 167 -7.01 -25.46 -19.59
CA SER A 167 -6.15 -24.63 -20.46
C SER A 167 -6.96 -23.43 -20.95
N VAL A 168 -6.75 -22.26 -20.34
CA VAL A 168 -7.63 -21.09 -20.50
C VAL A 168 -7.27 -20.30 -21.76
N LEU A 169 -8.28 -19.96 -22.57
CA LEU A 169 -8.16 -18.96 -23.65
C LEU A 169 -8.40 -17.55 -23.12
N PRO A 170 -7.86 -16.52 -23.81
CA PRO A 170 -7.94 -15.15 -23.33
C PRO A 170 -9.38 -14.70 -23.10
N ALA A 171 -9.60 -14.04 -21.96
CA ALA A 171 -10.89 -13.51 -21.62
C ALA A 171 -11.33 -12.45 -22.65
N GLN A 172 -12.47 -12.69 -23.29
CA GLN A 172 -13.16 -11.74 -24.14
C GLN A 172 -14.28 -11.07 -23.32
N GLY A 173 -14.45 -9.76 -23.48
CA GLY A 173 -15.43 -8.95 -22.73
C GLY A 173 -14.91 -8.31 -21.44
N ASP A 174 -15.81 -7.59 -20.77
CA ASP A 174 -15.52 -6.90 -19.50
C ASP A 174 -16.03 -7.72 -18.32
N LEU A 175 -15.42 -7.54 -17.15
CA LEU A 175 -15.74 -8.28 -15.94
C LEU A 175 -17.25 -8.37 -15.68
N PHE A 176 -17.96 -7.24 -15.76
CA PHE A 176 -19.39 -7.17 -15.42
C PHE A 176 -20.32 -7.50 -16.59
N THR A 177 -19.83 -7.57 -17.83
CA THR A 177 -20.65 -7.95 -18.99
C THR A 177 -20.63 -9.46 -19.14
N GLN A 178 -19.47 -10.01 -19.48
CA GLN A 178 -19.26 -11.44 -19.63
C GLN A 178 -17.76 -11.72 -19.74
N LEU A 179 -17.22 -12.62 -18.91
CA LEU A 179 -15.88 -13.17 -19.11
C LEU A 179 -15.99 -14.60 -19.60
N MET A 180 -15.32 -14.90 -20.69
CA MET A 180 -15.38 -16.20 -21.36
C MET A 180 -14.08 -16.96 -21.15
N PHE A 181 -14.18 -18.22 -20.76
CA PHE A 181 -13.05 -19.13 -20.58
C PHE A 181 -13.32 -20.43 -21.33
N LEU A 182 -12.32 -20.93 -22.06
CA LEU A 182 -12.40 -22.27 -22.63
C LEU A 182 -11.78 -23.26 -21.64
N VAL A 183 -12.58 -24.25 -21.22
CA VAL A 183 -12.25 -25.33 -20.28
C VAL A 183 -11.98 -26.63 -21.03
N LYS A 184 -10.80 -27.20 -20.86
CA LYS A 184 -10.45 -28.52 -21.41
C LYS A 184 -10.61 -29.57 -20.32
N ASP A 185 -11.81 -30.11 -20.18
CA ASP A 185 -12.05 -31.45 -19.64
C ASP A 185 -12.02 -32.47 -20.80
N ASN A 186 -12.30 -33.75 -20.53
CA ASN A 186 -12.44 -34.81 -21.55
C ASN A 186 -13.34 -34.40 -22.73
N THR A 187 -14.21 -33.40 -22.54
CA THR A 187 -14.87 -32.61 -23.58
C THR A 187 -14.49 -31.15 -23.41
N THR A 188 -13.96 -30.51 -24.44
CA THR A 188 -13.66 -29.07 -24.47
C THR A 188 -14.95 -28.24 -24.40
N LYS A 189 -15.11 -27.46 -23.33
CA LYS A 189 -16.31 -26.68 -22.98
C LYS A 189 -16.01 -25.19 -22.93
N LEU A 190 -16.94 -24.36 -23.41
CA LEU A 190 -16.88 -22.91 -23.22
C LEU A 190 -17.71 -22.52 -22.01
N ILE A 191 -17.06 -21.92 -21.02
CA ILE A 191 -17.69 -21.45 -19.79
C ILE A 191 -17.67 -19.92 -19.77
N SER A 192 -18.80 -19.33 -19.41
CA SER A 192 -18.92 -17.91 -19.14
C SER A 192 -19.12 -17.63 -17.67
N LEU A 193 -18.30 -16.72 -17.13
CA LEU A 193 -18.52 -16.08 -15.84
C LEU A 193 -19.44 -14.87 -16.03
N GLN A 194 -20.54 -14.85 -15.28
CA GLN A 194 -21.54 -13.79 -15.27
C GLN A 194 -21.81 -13.30 -13.85
N TYR A 195 -22.25 -12.05 -13.75
CA TYR A 195 -22.63 -11.39 -12.50
C TYR A 195 -24.14 -11.26 -12.41
N LYS A 196 -24.73 -11.78 -11.32
CA LYS A 196 -26.14 -11.57 -10.99
C LYS A 196 -26.32 -10.23 -10.27
N LEU A 197 -26.07 -9.13 -10.96
CA LEU A 197 -26.19 -7.77 -10.43
C LEU A 197 -27.01 -6.87 -11.36
N ASN A 198 -27.97 -6.16 -10.79
CA ASN A 198 -28.73 -5.12 -11.48
C ASN A 198 -27.88 -3.85 -11.63
N GLN A 199 -27.32 -3.35 -10.53
CA GLN A 199 -26.55 -2.10 -10.49
C GLN A 199 -25.03 -2.31 -10.58
N LYS A 200 -24.56 -2.76 -11.75
CA LYS A 200 -23.13 -3.05 -12.01
C LYS A 200 -22.22 -1.83 -11.77
N HIS A 201 -22.66 -0.63 -12.16
CA HIS A 201 -21.89 0.60 -12.01
C HIS A 201 -21.71 1.00 -10.54
N LEU A 202 -22.73 0.86 -9.70
CA LEU A 202 -22.62 1.16 -8.27
C LEU A 202 -21.69 0.17 -7.59
N PHE A 203 -21.76 -1.11 -7.93
CA PHE A 203 -20.83 -2.12 -7.40
C PHE A 203 -19.37 -1.87 -7.84
N GLN A 204 -19.16 -1.43 -9.08
CA GLN A 204 -17.85 -0.97 -9.53
C GLN A 204 -17.36 0.22 -8.68
N SER A 205 -18.22 1.20 -8.43
CA SER A 205 -17.88 2.36 -7.59
C SER A 205 -17.53 1.95 -6.15
N THR A 206 -18.26 1.01 -5.56
CA THR A 206 -17.95 0.49 -4.21
C THR A 206 -16.59 -0.21 -4.17
N LEU A 207 -16.26 -1.02 -5.18
CA LEU A 207 -14.95 -1.69 -5.25
C LEU A 207 -13.80 -0.68 -5.36
N VAL A 208 -13.95 0.37 -6.18
CA VAL A 208 -12.95 1.45 -6.29
C VAL A 208 -12.79 2.16 -4.94
N LYS A 209 -13.91 2.55 -4.30
CA LYS A 209 -13.88 3.21 -2.98
C LYS A 209 -13.22 2.35 -1.91
N LEU A 210 -13.52 1.05 -1.85
CA LEU A 210 -12.91 0.12 -0.90
C LEU A 210 -11.42 -0.08 -1.15
N SER A 211 -10.98 -0.11 -2.42
CA SER A 211 -9.55 -0.16 -2.73
C SER A 211 -8.81 1.08 -2.22
N HIS A 212 -9.45 2.25 -2.30
CA HIS A 212 -8.94 3.49 -1.73
C HIS A 212 -8.82 3.43 -0.21
N VAL A 213 -9.83 2.87 0.47
CA VAL A 213 -9.82 2.63 1.92
C VAL A 213 -8.64 1.74 2.31
N ILE A 214 -8.40 0.64 1.59
CA ILE A 214 -7.29 -0.27 1.83
C ILE A 214 -5.94 0.45 1.68
N ASN A 215 -5.76 1.23 0.62
CA ASN A 215 -4.52 1.97 0.39
C ASN A 215 -4.25 3.02 1.47
N LEU A 216 -5.29 3.71 1.95
CA LEU A 216 -5.19 4.64 3.07
C LEU A 216 -4.84 3.93 4.38
N GLN A 217 -5.44 2.77 4.64
CA GLN A 217 -5.13 1.96 5.82
C GLN A 217 -3.66 1.54 5.83
N GLU A 218 -3.17 0.97 4.72
CA GLU A 218 -1.76 0.57 4.60
C GLU A 218 -0.80 1.75 4.74
N PHE A 219 -1.18 2.91 4.20
CA PHE A 219 -0.40 4.14 4.38
C PHE A 219 -0.35 4.59 5.84
N ILE A 220 -1.46 4.51 6.58
CA ILE A 220 -1.49 4.80 8.02
C ILE A 220 -0.56 3.82 8.77
N ASP A 221 -0.67 2.52 8.49
CA ASP A 221 0.15 1.49 9.15
C ASP A 221 1.66 1.71 8.91
N LEU A 222 2.08 2.03 7.68
CA LEU A 222 3.48 2.34 7.36
C LEU A 222 3.98 3.57 8.13
N ASN A 223 3.20 4.65 8.18
CA ASN A 223 3.58 5.86 8.91
C ASN A 223 3.62 5.63 10.43
N LEU A 224 2.79 4.75 10.98
CA LEU A 224 2.84 4.36 12.38
C LEU A 224 4.10 3.54 12.69
N GLN A 225 4.49 2.63 11.78
CA GLN A 225 5.75 1.89 11.90
C GLN A 225 6.95 2.85 11.89
N ASP A 226 6.96 3.84 10.99
CA ASP A 226 8.00 4.88 10.94
C ASP A 226 8.08 5.68 12.24
N ILE A 227 6.93 6.02 12.86
CA ILE A 227 6.88 6.66 14.18
C ILE A 227 7.53 5.75 15.22
N THR A 228 7.12 4.49 15.31
CA THR A 228 7.66 3.56 16.32
C THR A 228 9.16 3.40 16.20
N GLN A 229 9.68 3.21 14.99
CA GLN A 229 11.11 3.08 14.73
C GLN A 229 11.88 4.35 15.12
N THR A 230 11.33 5.52 14.83
CA THR A 230 11.95 6.82 15.15
C THR A 230 12.02 7.06 16.66
N VAL A 231 10.93 6.70 17.37
CA VAL A 231 10.84 6.79 18.82
C VAL A 231 11.82 5.82 19.48
N ASP A 232 11.81 4.55 19.10
CA ASP A 232 12.70 3.52 19.67
C ASP A 232 14.18 3.85 19.46
N THR A 233 14.53 4.35 18.28
CA THR A 233 15.91 4.76 17.98
C THR A 233 16.37 5.92 18.86
N SER A 234 15.49 6.88 19.14
CA SER A 234 15.83 8.06 19.93
C SER A 234 15.82 7.78 21.44
N LEU A 235 14.84 7.01 21.92
CA LEU A 235 14.76 6.58 23.31
C LEU A 235 15.89 5.63 23.67
N SER A 236 16.29 4.71 22.78
CA SER A 236 17.45 3.84 23.03
C SER A 236 18.77 4.61 23.13
N LEU A 237 18.93 5.71 22.37
CA LEU A 237 20.06 6.62 22.54
C LEU A 237 20.00 7.32 23.90
N PHE A 238 18.80 7.75 24.31
CA PHE A 238 18.57 8.40 25.59
C PHE A 238 18.89 7.48 26.77
N THR A 239 18.31 6.28 26.81
CA THR A 239 18.54 5.28 27.86
C THR A 239 20.02 4.90 27.95
N ARG A 240 20.66 4.58 26.82
CA ARG A 240 22.09 4.21 26.80
C ARG A 240 23.00 5.29 27.38
N ILE A 241 22.68 6.58 27.16
CA ILE A 241 23.48 7.67 27.75
C ILE A 241 23.29 7.68 29.26
N PHE A 242 22.06 7.60 29.77
CA PHE A 242 21.81 7.67 31.20
C PHE A 242 22.15 6.37 31.95
N ASP A 243 22.17 5.21 31.29
CA ASP A 243 22.63 3.95 31.89
C ASP A 243 24.12 4.01 32.25
N ASN A 244 24.92 4.80 31.52
CA ASN A 244 26.33 5.01 31.82
C ASN A 244 26.57 5.79 33.13
N LEU A 245 25.55 6.41 33.74
CA LEU A 245 25.68 7.02 35.08
C LEU A 245 25.90 5.97 36.18
N GLN A 246 25.54 4.70 35.95
CA GLN A 246 25.70 3.59 36.92
C GLN A 246 25.09 3.85 38.31
N VAL A 247 24.03 4.67 38.41
CA VAL A 247 23.35 4.98 39.68
C VAL A 247 22.11 4.10 39.88
N LYS A 248 21.81 3.73 41.14
CA LYS A 248 20.64 2.91 41.51
C LYS A 248 19.30 3.45 40.98
N SER A 249 19.14 4.76 40.94
CA SER A 249 17.97 5.40 40.31
C SER A 249 18.37 6.77 39.76
N VAL A 250 18.40 6.84 38.43
CA VAL A 250 18.70 8.06 37.66
C VAL A 250 17.75 9.20 38.06
N VAL A 251 16.46 8.90 38.26
CA VAL A 251 15.44 9.87 38.68
C VAL A 251 15.83 10.50 40.01
N THR A 252 16.10 9.68 41.04
CA THR A 252 16.43 10.19 42.39
C THR A 252 17.74 10.98 42.41
N HIS A 253 18.73 10.54 41.65
CA HIS A 253 20.02 11.22 41.57
C HIS A 253 19.89 12.59 40.88
N LEU A 254 19.20 12.64 39.73
CA LEU A 254 18.97 13.90 39.03
C LEU A 254 18.09 14.84 39.85
N THR A 255 17.08 14.36 40.59
CA THR A 255 16.30 15.21 41.50
C THR A 255 17.14 15.78 42.64
N ASN A 256 18.11 15.02 43.16
CA ASN A 256 18.99 15.50 44.22
C ASN A 256 19.92 16.59 43.70
N ILE A 257 20.57 16.39 42.54
CA ILE A 257 21.40 17.42 41.89
C ILE A 257 20.56 18.67 41.61
N ALA A 258 19.34 18.48 41.13
CA ALA A 258 18.37 19.53 40.88
C ALA A 258 18.08 20.40 42.12
N LEU A 259 17.93 19.79 43.30
CA LEU A 259 17.58 20.50 44.54
C LEU A 259 18.78 21.08 45.28
N THR A 260 19.91 20.37 45.29
CA THR A 260 21.10 20.75 46.07
C THR A 260 22.10 21.53 45.24
N ASN A 261 22.05 21.41 43.91
CA ASN A 261 23.08 21.87 42.99
C ASN A 261 24.49 21.33 43.34
N LEU A 262 24.55 20.18 44.03
CA LEU A 262 25.75 19.44 44.36
C LEU A 262 25.83 18.20 43.47
N ILE A 263 27.00 17.96 42.88
CA ILE A 263 27.29 16.80 42.04
C ILE A 263 28.18 15.84 42.85
N ASP A 264 27.78 14.57 42.91
CA ASP A 264 28.58 13.53 43.56
C ASP A 264 29.87 13.30 42.77
N GLU A 265 31.03 13.23 43.45
CA GLU A 265 32.34 13.06 42.81
C GLU A 265 32.40 11.79 41.95
N ASP A 266 31.69 10.73 42.33
CA ASP A 266 31.62 9.46 41.58
C ASP A 266 30.98 9.62 40.18
N THR A 267 30.17 10.67 39.97
CA THR A 267 29.47 10.94 38.70
C THR A 267 30.17 12.00 37.84
N LYS A 268 31.27 12.57 38.33
CA LYS A 268 31.99 13.65 37.65
C LYS A 268 32.57 13.24 36.30
N ASP A 269 33.12 12.03 36.22
CA ASP A 269 33.65 11.46 34.98
C ASP A 269 32.55 11.28 33.92
N PHE A 270 31.35 10.90 34.36
CA PHE A 270 30.19 10.83 33.48
C PHE A 270 29.87 12.20 32.86
N TRP A 271 29.74 13.25 33.67
CA TRP A 271 29.33 14.57 33.17
C TRP A 271 30.35 15.19 32.20
N LEU A 272 31.64 15.02 32.47
CA LEU A 272 32.72 15.57 31.64
C LEU A 272 32.98 14.73 30.38
N ASN A 273 33.09 13.41 30.51
CA ASN A 273 33.59 12.54 29.44
C ASN A 273 32.48 11.74 28.73
N SER A 274 31.49 11.23 29.46
CA SER A 274 30.43 10.39 28.89
C SER A 274 29.24 11.18 28.35
N MET A 275 28.77 12.19 29.08
CA MET A 275 27.79 13.15 28.57
C MET A 275 28.53 14.18 27.72
N GLY A 276 29.34 15.04 28.36
CA GLY A 276 30.15 16.05 27.68
C GLY A 276 29.38 16.92 26.67
N GLU A 277 30.09 17.81 25.98
CA GLU A 277 29.45 18.71 25.01
C GLU A 277 28.95 17.94 23.77
N ARG A 278 29.69 16.92 23.34
CA ARG A 278 29.38 16.13 22.14
C ARG A 278 28.10 15.30 22.27
N ASN A 279 27.94 14.52 23.35
CA ASN A 279 26.74 13.69 23.49
C ASN A 279 25.54 14.53 23.94
N TYR A 280 25.74 15.64 24.67
CA TYR A 280 24.71 16.66 24.86
C TYR A 280 24.14 17.17 23.54
N LEU A 281 24.98 17.66 22.63
CA LEU A 281 24.53 18.20 21.33
C LEU A 281 23.83 17.13 20.49
N ARG A 282 24.37 15.90 20.50
CA ARG A 282 23.77 14.76 19.81
C ARG A 282 22.39 14.40 20.37
N LEU A 283 22.26 14.31 21.69
CA LEU A 283 21.00 13.99 22.37
C LEU A 283 19.95 15.07 22.11
N ASN A 284 20.33 16.33 22.27
CA ASN A 284 19.45 17.48 22.02
C ASN A 284 18.90 17.46 20.58
N LYS A 285 19.79 17.25 19.58
CA LYS A 285 19.38 17.17 18.18
C LYS A 285 18.49 15.95 17.90
N SER A 286 18.84 14.78 18.42
CA SER A 286 18.08 13.55 18.17
C SER A 286 16.66 13.62 18.73
N MET A 287 16.51 14.05 19.99
CA MET A 287 15.22 14.11 20.66
C MET A 287 14.31 15.19 20.06
N ASN A 288 14.84 16.39 19.77
CA ASN A 288 14.04 17.42 19.13
C ASN A 288 13.60 17.03 17.73
N ASN A 289 14.50 16.42 16.93
CA ASN A 289 14.13 15.91 15.62
C ASN A 289 13.05 14.81 15.71
N MET A 290 13.12 13.91 16.69
CA MET A 290 12.07 12.91 16.94
C MET A 290 10.73 13.58 17.22
N TYR A 291 10.65 14.52 18.17
CA TYR A 291 9.40 15.21 18.50
C TYR A 291 8.81 15.94 17.29
N ASP A 292 9.65 16.61 16.50
CA ASP A 292 9.24 17.29 15.28
C ASP A 292 8.75 16.30 14.21
N GLN A 293 9.45 15.20 14.00
CA GLN A 293 9.08 14.17 13.02
C GLN A 293 7.75 13.52 13.37
N VAL A 294 7.57 13.08 14.62
CA VAL A 294 6.33 12.41 15.05
C VAL A 294 5.12 13.35 14.90
N ARG A 295 5.23 14.61 15.33
CA ARG A 295 4.14 15.60 15.13
C ARG A 295 3.86 15.85 13.66
N ASN A 296 4.89 15.97 12.84
CA ASN A 296 4.72 16.18 11.40
C ASN A 296 4.00 15.00 10.75
N ILE A 297 4.38 13.76 11.08
CA ILE A 297 3.72 12.56 10.54
C ILE A 297 2.26 12.49 10.98
N LEU A 298 1.98 12.69 12.28
CA LEU A 298 0.61 12.69 12.79
C LEU A 298 -0.27 13.74 12.10
N PHE A 299 0.22 14.99 12.03
CA PHE A 299 -0.56 16.12 11.51
C PHE A 299 -0.67 16.13 9.98
N LYS A 300 0.40 15.78 9.25
CA LYS A 300 0.43 15.90 7.78
C LYS A 300 -0.03 14.63 7.06
N TYR A 301 0.11 13.46 7.69
CA TYR A 301 -0.16 12.19 7.03
C TYR A 301 -1.31 11.43 7.70
N ILE A 302 -1.25 11.16 9.00
CA ILE A 302 -2.24 10.30 9.68
C ILE A 302 -3.61 10.98 9.78
N VAL A 303 -3.68 12.21 10.28
CA VAL A 303 -4.95 12.94 10.42
C VAL A 303 -5.64 13.14 9.07
N PRO A 304 -4.97 13.66 8.00
CA PRO A 304 -5.60 13.81 6.70
C PRO A 304 -6.01 12.47 6.06
N SER A 305 -5.31 11.37 6.36
CA SER A 305 -5.71 10.04 5.89
C SER A 305 -7.01 9.59 6.56
N CYS A 306 -7.16 9.85 7.85
CA CYS A 306 -8.40 9.59 8.59
C CYS A 306 -9.57 10.43 8.08
N GLU A 307 -9.34 11.71 7.78
CA GLU A 307 -10.37 12.59 7.18
C GLU A 307 -10.83 12.08 5.81
N ARG A 308 -9.89 11.63 4.97
CA ARG A 308 -10.20 11.01 3.67
C ARG A 308 -10.99 9.71 3.84
N LEU A 309 -10.64 8.87 4.83
CA LEU A 309 -11.41 7.66 5.15
C LEU A 309 -12.86 8.01 5.52
N ILE A 310 -13.08 9.03 6.34
CA ILE A 310 -14.44 9.48 6.70
C ILE A 310 -15.23 9.88 5.46
N ILE A 311 -14.63 10.65 4.55
CA ILE A 311 -15.29 11.08 3.30
C ILE A 311 -15.70 9.85 2.48
N ILE A 312 -14.77 8.93 2.23
CA ILE A 312 -15.03 7.73 1.42
C ILE A 312 -16.09 6.83 2.08
N LEU A 313 -16.07 6.67 3.41
CA LEU A 313 -17.04 5.87 4.13
C LEU A 313 -18.43 6.51 4.15
N THR A 314 -18.51 7.84 4.26
CA THR A 314 -19.80 8.57 4.16
C THR A 314 -20.42 8.37 2.78
N ASP A 315 -19.57 8.42 1.75
CA ASP A 315 -19.92 8.11 0.37
C ASP A 315 -20.40 6.67 0.17
N LEU A 316 -19.80 5.70 0.88
CA LEU A 316 -20.24 4.30 0.87
C LEU A 316 -21.57 4.13 1.61
N ILE A 317 -21.78 4.80 2.75
CA ILE A 317 -23.08 4.82 3.43
C ILE A 317 -24.16 5.33 2.49
N GLY A 318 -23.91 6.42 1.75
CA GLY A 318 -24.88 6.95 0.80
C GLY A 318 -25.31 5.91 -0.25
N ILE A 319 -24.38 5.07 -0.71
CA ILE A 319 -24.69 3.95 -1.62
C ILE A 319 -25.54 2.89 -0.89
N VAL A 320 -25.18 2.51 0.34
CA VAL A 320 -25.88 1.49 1.12
C VAL A 320 -27.32 1.92 1.44
N VAL A 321 -27.51 3.15 1.90
CA VAL A 321 -28.83 3.71 2.21
C VAL A 321 -29.71 3.72 0.95
N TRP A 322 -29.16 4.16 -0.18
CA TRP A 322 -29.89 4.15 -1.44
C TRP A 322 -30.27 2.73 -1.89
N LEU A 323 -29.38 1.74 -1.76
CA LEU A 323 -29.68 0.35 -2.09
C LEU A 323 -30.79 -0.22 -1.19
N ASN A 324 -30.73 0.09 0.12
CA ASN A 324 -31.77 -0.31 1.07
C ASN A 324 -33.13 0.31 0.71
N ASP A 325 -33.16 1.59 0.33
CA ASP A 325 -34.39 2.27 -0.11
C ASP A 325 -34.98 1.69 -1.41
N GLN A 326 -34.16 1.05 -2.24
CA GLN A 326 -34.57 0.36 -3.47
C GLN A 326 -34.86 -1.13 -3.28
N ASP A 327 -34.85 -1.64 -2.04
CA ASP A 327 -34.95 -3.07 -1.71
C ASP A 327 -33.91 -3.94 -2.48
N GLU A 328 -32.74 -3.35 -2.79
CA GLU A 328 -31.63 -4.03 -3.45
C GLU A 328 -30.60 -4.57 -2.43
N GLN A 329 -29.79 -5.54 -2.85
CA GLN A 329 -28.75 -6.11 -1.97
C GLN A 329 -27.64 -5.07 -1.70
N PRO A 330 -27.25 -4.81 -0.44
CA PRO A 330 -26.31 -3.74 -0.07
C PRO A 330 -24.84 -4.10 -0.34
N PHE A 331 -24.56 -4.91 -1.37
CA PHE A 331 -23.22 -5.34 -1.77
C PHE A 331 -22.33 -5.97 -0.68
N GLY A 332 -22.94 -6.56 0.34
CA GLY A 332 -22.21 -7.10 1.50
C GLY A 332 -21.78 -6.05 2.51
N LEU A 333 -22.23 -4.80 2.36
CA LEU A 333 -22.00 -3.72 3.30
C LEU A 333 -23.15 -3.61 4.29
N SER A 334 -22.82 -3.33 5.54
CA SER A 334 -23.77 -3.06 6.62
C SER A 334 -23.71 -1.57 6.96
N GLU A 335 -24.87 -0.92 7.00
CA GLU A 335 -24.98 0.49 7.38
C GLU A 335 -24.42 0.74 8.78
N LEU A 336 -24.78 -0.13 9.74
CA LEU A 336 -24.32 -0.04 11.13
C LEU A 336 -22.80 -0.15 11.23
N ASP A 337 -22.20 -1.09 10.50
CA ASP A 337 -20.75 -1.36 10.56
C ASP A 337 -19.97 -0.14 10.04
N ILE A 338 -20.46 0.51 8.98
CA ILE A 338 -19.80 1.69 8.43
C ILE A 338 -19.95 2.90 9.37
N TYR A 339 -21.10 3.10 10.02
CA TYR A 339 -21.25 4.14 11.04
C TYR A 339 -20.31 3.94 12.21
N GLU A 340 -20.21 2.71 12.72
CA GLU A 340 -19.30 2.39 13.81
C GLU A 340 -17.83 2.61 13.39
N LEU A 341 -17.46 2.29 12.15
CA LEU A 341 -16.14 2.59 11.60
C LEU A 341 -15.86 4.09 11.59
N ILE A 342 -16.83 4.91 11.16
CA ILE A 342 -16.69 6.38 11.16
C ILE A 342 -16.48 6.91 12.58
N GLU A 343 -17.23 6.43 13.57
CA GLU A 343 -17.05 6.85 14.97
C GLU A 343 -15.67 6.45 15.51
N LEU A 344 -15.19 5.24 15.21
CA LEU A 344 -13.83 4.82 15.58
C LEU A 344 -12.77 5.74 14.95
N ILE A 345 -12.91 6.10 13.67
CA ILE A 345 -11.97 7.02 13.00
C ILE A 345 -11.98 8.40 13.67
N LYS A 346 -13.15 8.92 14.04
CA LYS A 346 -13.26 10.20 14.76
C LYS A 346 -12.53 10.16 16.10
N ASP A 347 -12.67 9.06 16.85
CA ASP A 347 -11.97 8.90 18.12
C ASP A 347 -10.46 8.77 17.94
N GLN A 348 -10.01 8.11 16.86
CA GLN A 348 -8.59 8.06 16.51
C GLN A 348 -8.02 9.44 16.13
N ILE A 349 -8.79 10.28 15.42
CA ILE A 349 -8.38 11.67 15.15
C ILE A 349 -8.23 12.46 16.45
N LYS A 350 -9.20 12.36 17.38
CA LYS A 350 -9.10 13.01 18.69
C LYS A 350 -7.87 12.56 19.46
N LEU A 351 -7.57 11.27 19.44
CA LEU A 351 -6.39 10.70 20.08
C LEU A 351 -5.10 11.22 19.43
N CYS A 352 -5.03 11.30 18.10
CA CYS A 352 -3.88 11.87 17.39
C CYS A 352 -3.62 13.32 17.82
N TYR A 353 -4.66 14.16 17.89
CA TYR A 353 -4.50 15.54 18.36
C TYR A 353 -4.05 15.61 19.82
N LYS A 354 -4.61 14.77 20.69
CA LYS A 354 -4.18 14.68 22.09
C LYS A 354 -2.69 14.34 22.19
N VAL A 355 -2.23 13.34 21.44
CA VAL A 355 -0.82 12.94 21.39
C VAL A 355 0.07 14.08 20.87
N ILE A 356 -0.37 14.82 19.84
CA ILE A 356 0.37 16.01 19.36
C ILE A 356 0.54 17.05 20.47
N PHE A 357 -0.52 17.34 21.22
CA PHE A 357 -0.46 18.30 22.35
C PHE A 357 0.46 17.80 23.46
N ASP A 358 0.34 16.53 23.83
CA ASP A 358 1.14 15.93 24.90
C ASP A 358 2.64 15.91 24.52
N ILE A 359 2.97 15.57 23.26
CA ILE A 359 4.33 15.67 22.71
C ILE A 359 4.87 17.10 22.79
N GLN A 360 4.04 18.10 22.47
CA GLN A 360 4.47 19.48 22.53
C GLN A 360 4.78 19.91 23.97
N GLN A 361 3.98 19.50 24.94
CA GLN A 361 4.28 19.74 26.35
C GLN A 361 5.56 19.02 26.78
N GLU A 362 5.73 17.75 26.44
CA GLU A 362 6.93 16.97 26.77
C GLU A 362 8.20 17.60 26.16
N GLN A 363 8.15 18.04 24.90
CA GLN A 363 9.29 18.72 24.26
C GLN A 363 9.67 20.02 24.98
N THR A 364 8.69 20.82 25.43
CA THR A 364 9.00 22.05 26.19
C THR A 364 9.71 21.74 27.51
N LEU A 365 9.28 20.69 28.21
CA LEU A 365 9.92 20.23 29.45
C LEU A 365 11.32 19.66 29.17
N PHE A 366 11.48 18.87 28.11
CA PHE A 366 12.77 18.34 27.68
C PHE A 366 13.76 19.47 27.35
N ASN A 367 13.34 20.52 26.64
CA ASN A 367 14.22 21.63 26.28
C ASN A 367 14.71 22.41 27.51
N GLN A 368 13.89 22.52 28.56
CA GLN A 368 14.34 23.11 29.84
C GLN A 368 15.32 22.19 30.57
N PHE A 369 15.03 20.88 30.58
CA PHE A 369 15.92 19.87 31.15
C PHE A 369 17.29 19.81 30.45
N ILE A 370 17.33 19.80 29.12
CA ILE A 370 18.58 19.70 28.36
C ILE A 370 19.41 20.98 28.54
N THR A 371 18.77 22.15 28.61
CA THR A 371 19.44 23.42 28.93
C THR A 371 20.02 23.41 30.35
N TRP A 372 19.31 22.82 31.32
CA TRP A 372 19.84 22.61 32.67
C TRP A 372 21.04 21.67 32.67
N ILE A 373 20.99 20.55 31.94
CA ILE A 373 22.16 19.67 31.78
C ILE A 373 23.36 20.42 31.20
N LYS A 374 23.14 21.27 30.19
CA LYS A 374 24.21 22.11 29.65
C LYS A 374 24.83 22.98 30.74
N SER A 375 23.99 23.62 31.57
CA SER A 375 24.49 24.44 32.68
C SER A 375 25.32 23.64 33.70
N LEU A 376 25.01 22.34 33.90
CA LEU A 376 25.83 21.46 34.74
C LEU A 376 27.19 21.18 34.09
N ILE A 377 27.20 20.86 32.79
CA ILE A 377 28.44 20.62 32.04
C ILE A 377 29.32 21.88 32.05
N ASP A 378 28.73 23.05 31.78
CA ASP A 378 29.45 24.32 31.75
C ASP A 378 30.07 24.64 33.12
N LYS A 379 29.32 24.48 34.22
CA LYS A 379 29.82 24.63 35.60
C LYS A 379 30.98 23.69 35.91
N MET A 380 30.90 22.43 35.46
CA MET A 380 31.95 21.42 35.70
C MET A 380 33.20 21.66 34.85
N SER A 381 33.07 22.42 33.76
CA SER A 381 34.16 22.83 32.87
C SER A 381 34.72 24.23 33.18
N ASP A 382 34.36 24.82 34.33
CA ASP A 382 34.70 26.18 34.76
C ASP A 382 34.28 27.30 33.79
N GLN A 383 33.25 27.05 32.96
CA GLN A 383 32.68 28.05 32.06
C GLN A 383 31.55 28.84 32.76
N GLN A 384 31.31 30.09 32.31
CA GLN A 384 30.24 30.92 32.86
C GLN A 384 28.86 30.37 32.48
N ALA A 385 28.16 29.77 33.44
CA ALA A 385 26.76 29.38 33.29
C ALA A 385 25.85 30.61 33.43
N SER A 386 25.06 30.91 32.41
CA SER A 386 24.00 31.93 32.48
C SER A 386 22.71 31.36 31.93
N THR A 387 21.72 31.15 32.79
CA THR A 387 20.31 30.95 32.40
C THR A 387 19.42 30.98 33.64
N GLU A 388 18.33 31.74 33.58
CA GLU A 388 17.20 31.59 34.49
C GLU A 388 16.48 30.28 34.15
N LEU A 389 16.53 29.30 35.05
CA LEU A 389 15.95 27.98 34.86
C LEU A 389 14.74 27.81 35.77
N ASN A 390 13.61 27.35 35.22
CA ASN A 390 12.45 26.97 36.02
C ASN A 390 12.64 25.56 36.59
N MET A 391 13.09 25.50 37.84
CA MET A 391 13.40 24.26 38.53
C MET A 391 12.20 23.31 38.67
N GLY A 392 10.98 23.86 38.78
CA GLY A 392 9.76 23.06 38.89
C GLY A 392 9.49 22.24 37.63
N ASN A 393 9.73 22.81 36.45
CA ASN A 393 9.56 22.11 35.18
C ASN A 393 10.64 21.05 34.94
N ILE A 394 11.87 21.31 35.39
CA ILE A 394 12.98 20.34 35.32
C ILE A 394 12.65 19.12 36.19
N ILE A 395 12.23 19.34 37.45
CA ILE A 395 11.81 18.26 38.35
C ILE A 395 10.61 17.51 37.79
N LYS A 396 9.65 18.23 37.20
CA LYS A 396 8.51 17.61 36.50
C LYS A 396 8.99 16.67 35.40
N TYR A 397 9.89 17.12 34.52
CA TYR A 397 10.47 16.27 33.47
C TYR A 397 11.22 15.06 34.03
N ILE A 398 12.02 15.24 35.07
CA ILE A 398 12.77 14.14 35.70
C ILE A 398 11.83 13.07 36.25
N ASN A 399 10.72 13.47 36.89
CA ASN A 399 9.78 12.53 37.48
C ASN A 399 8.84 11.88 36.46
N THR A 400 8.47 12.59 35.39
CA THR A 400 7.48 12.10 34.39
C THR A 400 8.12 11.64 33.09
N GLY A 401 8.96 12.48 32.47
CA GLY A 401 9.50 12.26 31.13
C GLY A 401 10.64 11.24 31.07
N LEU A 402 11.43 11.08 32.14
CA LEU A 402 12.51 10.07 32.18
C LEU A 402 11.99 8.63 32.29
N SER A 403 10.87 8.43 32.98
CA SER A 403 10.33 7.11 33.34
C SER A 403 9.20 6.68 32.41
N ASN A 404 8.34 7.62 31.99
CA ASN A 404 7.17 7.38 31.16
C ASN A 404 7.06 8.48 30.08
N SER A 405 7.78 8.32 28.98
CA SER A 405 7.58 9.21 27.81
C SER A 405 6.19 8.96 27.23
N VAL A 406 5.48 10.03 26.86
CA VAL A 406 4.16 9.95 26.22
C VAL A 406 4.24 9.14 24.92
N LEU A 407 5.42 9.13 24.29
CA LEU A 407 5.72 8.40 23.06
C LEU A 407 5.73 6.87 23.23
N THR A 408 5.74 6.35 24.46
CA THR A 408 5.57 4.90 24.71
C THR A 408 4.10 4.46 24.58
N SER A 409 3.16 5.42 24.64
CA SER A 409 1.72 5.22 24.40
C SER A 409 1.34 5.67 22.99
N THR A 410 2.01 5.14 21.97
CA THR A 410 1.63 5.43 20.58
C THR A 410 0.17 5.03 20.30
N PRO A 411 -0.55 5.78 19.45
CA PRO A 411 -1.88 5.39 18.99
C PRO A 411 -1.86 3.97 18.43
N SER A 412 -2.73 3.09 18.94
CA SER A 412 -2.96 1.78 18.33
C SER A 412 -4.21 1.82 17.48
N PHE A 413 -4.05 1.47 16.20
CA PHE A 413 -5.13 1.42 15.22
C PHE A 413 -5.70 -0.02 15.06
N ASN A 414 -5.37 -0.93 15.99
CA ASN A 414 -5.72 -2.36 15.89
C ASN A 414 -7.22 -2.60 15.73
N GLN A 415 -8.05 -1.96 16.56
CA GLN A 415 -9.52 -2.12 16.50
C GLN A 415 -10.10 -1.64 15.15
N LEU A 416 -9.53 -0.58 14.61
CA LEU A 416 -9.92 -0.03 13.30
C LEU A 416 -9.49 -0.99 12.18
N ASN A 417 -8.29 -1.56 12.28
CA ASN A 417 -7.77 -2.53 11.32
C ASN A 417 -8.63 -3.80 11.29
N GLU A 418 -9.03 -4.31 12.46
CA GLU A 418 -9.92 -5.47 12.60
C GLU A 418 -11.29 -5.21 11.94
N LYS A 419 -11.90 -4.04 12.18
CA LYS A 419 -13.18 -3.73 11.54
C LYS A 419 -13.08 -3.54 10.03
N PHE A 420 -12.00 -2.94 9.53
CA PHE A 420 -11.78 -2.87 8.08
C PHE A 420 -11.63 -4.26 7.46
N THR A 421 -10.93 -5.18 8.12
CA THR A 421 -10.84 -6.57 7.62
C THR A 421 -12.21 -7.24 7.55
N LEU A 422 -13.05 -7.08 8.58
CA LEU A 422 -14.41 -7.64 8.57
C LEU A 422 -15.28 -7.07 7.44
N LEU A 423 -15.21 -5.75 7.20
CA LEU A 423 -15.92 -5.10 6.10
C LEU A 423 -15.45 -5.60 4.72
N ILE A 424 -14.14 -5.82 4.56
CA ILE A 424 -13.60 -6.33 3.30
C ILE A 424 -14.01 -7.78 3.08
N ASP A 425 -14.01 -8.60 4.13
CA ASP A 425 -14.44 -10.00 4.08
C ASP A 425 -15.93 -10.12 3.75
N SER A 426 -16.77 -9.24 4.29
CA SER A 426 -18.21 -9.22 3.97
C SER A 426 -18.47 -8.87 2.50
N VAL A 427 -17.68 -7.96 1.93
CA VAL A 427 -17.76 -7.62 0.50
C VAL A 427 -17.22 -8.74 -0.38
N ASN A 428 -16.11 -9.39 0.00
CA ASN A 428 -15.55 -10.54 -0.73
C ASN A 428 -16.54 -11.72 -0.74
N THR A 429 -17.19 -12.01 0.39
CA THR A 429 -18.21 -13.07 0.47
C THR A 429 -19.43 -12.74 -0.38
N PHE A 430 -19.88 -11.48 -0.38
CA PHE A 430 -20.93 -11.02 -1.28
C PHE A 430 -20.51 -11.18 -2.75
N HIS A 431 -19.32 -10.72 -3.12
CA HIS A 431 -18.80 -10.84 -4.48
C HIS A 431 -18.73 -12.30 -4.94
N LYS A 432 -18.36 -13.22 -4.07
CA LYS A 432 -18.41 -14.66 -4.37
C LYS A 432 -19.84 -15.16 -4.61
N SER A 433 -20.83 -14.65 -3.87
CA SER A 433 -22.23 -15.10 -3.95
C SER A 433 -22.95 -14.72 -5.25
N ILE A 434 -22.53 -13.62 -5.89
CA ILE A 434 -23.15 -13.09 -7.12
C ILE A 434 -22.53 -13.64 -8.41
N LEU A 435 -21.43 -14.38 -8.29
CA LEU A 435 -20.72 -14.99 -9.41
C LEU A 435 -21.30 -16.36 -9.72
N TYR A 436 -21.61 -16.60 -10.99
CA TYR A 436 -22.02 -17.92 -11.46
C TYR A 436 -21.44 -18.24 -12.83
N PHE A 437 -21.30 -19.54 -13.09
CA PHE A 437 -20.78 -20.08 -14.34
C PHE A 437 -21.90 -20.63 -15.19
N THR A 438 -21.90 -20.26 -16.46
CA THR A 438 -22.81 -20.79 -17.46
C THR A 438 -22.01 -21.53 -18.53
N GLU A 439 -22.40 -22.77 -18.83
CA GLU A 439 -21.85 -23.53 -19.96
C GLU A 439 -22.58 -23.08 -21.22
N ILE A 440 -21.84 -22.57 -22.21
CA ILE A 440 -22.44 -21.99 -23.43
C ILE A 440 -22.44 -23.01 -24.56
N THR A 441 -21.33 -23.72 -24.78
CA THR A 441 -21.19 -24.68 -25.89
C THR A 441 -20.06 -25.68 -25.65
N GLN A 442 -20.21 -26.91 -26.14
CA GLN A 442 -19.08 -27.82 -26.40
C GLN A 442 -18.42 -27.44 -27.73
N ILE A 443 -17.10 -27.25 -27.74
CA ILE A 443 -16.36 -26.84 -28.95
C ILE A 443 -15.27 -27.85 -29.22
N ASN A 444 -15.21 -28.47 -30.40
CA ASN A 444 -14.11 -29.37 -30.77
C ASN A 444 -12.86 -28.56 -31.16
N LEU A 445 -11.74 -28.80 -30.48
CA LEU A 445 -10.46 -28.19 -30.81
C LEU A 445 -9.67 -29.06 -31.79
N PRO A 446 -8.88 -28.47 -32.71
CA PRO A 446 -7.90 -29.22 -33.49
C PRO A 446 -6.76 -29.76 -32.60
N ASP A 447 -6.08 -30.83 -33.04
CA ASP A 447 -5.04 -31.52 -32.25
C ASP A 447 -3.79 -30.66 -31.95
N SER A 448 -3.59 -29.58 -32.70
CA SER A 448 -2.54 -28.58 -32.46
C SER A 448 -3.04 -27.17 -32.74
N TYR A 449 -2.87 -26.27 -31.77
CA TYR A 449 -3.19 -24.86 -31.89
C TYR A 449 -2.25 -24.01 -31.03
N SER A 450 -1.85 -22.87 -31.56
CA SER A 450 -1.12 -21.81 -30.85
C SER A 450 -1.87 -20.51 -31.11
N ASN A 451 -2.27 -19.81 -30.05
CA ASN A 451 -2.98 -18.52 -30.10
C ASN A 451 -4.41 -18.57 -30.66
N LEU A 452 -5.27 -19.44 -30.11
CA LEU A 452 -6.70 -19.37 -30.44
C LEU A 452 -7.32 -18.08 -29.90
N GLU A 453 -7.99 -17.34 -30.78
CA GLU A 453 -8.85 -16.22 -30.45
C GLU A 453 -10.32 -16.63 -30.58
N LEU A 454 -11.14 -16.23 -29.61
CA LEU A 454 -12.59 -16.35 -29.69
C LEU A 454 -13.15 -15.14 -30.45
N GLN A 455 -13.74 -15.39 -31.61
CA GLN A 455 -14.43 -14.37 -32.41
C GLN A 455 -15.93 -14.64 -32.44
N GLN A 456 -16.73 -13.58 -32.31
CA GLN A 456 -18.19 -13.67 -32.45
C GLN A 456 -18.56 -13.34 -33.89
N ILE A 457 -19.06 -14.31 -34.64
CA ILE A 457 -19.56 -14.13 -36.00
C ILE A 457 -21.03 -14.55 -36.02
N ASN A 458 -21.93 -13.64 -36.44
CA ASN A 458 -23.37 -13.90 -36.54
C ASN A 458 -24.02 -14.50 -35.26
N ASN A 459 -23.71 -13.95 -34.09
CA ASN A 459 -24.16 -14.43 -32.78
C ASN A 459 -23.70 -15.87 -32.41
N GLN A 460 -22.76 -16.45 -33.15
CA GLN A 460 -22.11 -17.72 -32.80
C GLN A 460 -20.63 -17.46 -32.49
N TRP A 461 -20.15 -18.07 -31.41
CA TRP A 461 -18.74 -18.01 -31.02
C TRP A 461 -17.96 -19.02 -31.85
N ILE A 462 -16.95 -18.54 -32.58
CA ILE A 462 -16.06 -19.34 -33.40
C ILE A 462 -14.64 -19.18 -32.85
N LEU A 463 -13.90 -20.28 -32.80
CA LEU A 463 -12.47 -20.26 -32.49
C LEU A 463 -11.68 -20.05 -33.79
N SER A 464 -10.93 -18.96 -33.86
CA SER A 464 -9.99 -18.67 -34.95
C SER A 464 -8.55 -18.84 -34.46
N ASN A 465 -7.69 -19.41 -35.29
CA ASN A 465 -6.22 -19.34 -35.11
C ASN A 465 -5.66 -18.09 -35.76
#